data_AF-A0A531KYC5-F1
#
_entry.id   AF-A0A531KYC5-F1
#
_cell.length_a   1.000
_cell.length_b   1.000
_cell.length_c   1.000
_cell.angle_alpha   90.00
_cell.angle_beta   90.00
_cell.angle_gamma   90.00
#
_symmetry.space_group_name_H-M   'P 1'
#
loop_
_entity.id
_entity.type
_entity.pdbx_description
1 polymer ?
#
loop_
_entity_poly.entity_id
_entity_poly.type
_entity_poly.pdbx_seq_one_letter_code
_entity_poly.pdbx_strand_id
1 'polypeptide(L)'
;MVSVANEYQSQSPQTQFLFGGLIEVFRDSDTGQLAMIPFSDLRKLFPLKAGVKSKTVFVRLAANKQPKGTETLDINVKGKETFSLGDCKYNVLAVRQTIKSEAGKTLDEFTALYAPDLQAVLARRYDEGTNAESTVGYEVIKPLPN
;
A
#
# COMPACT_ATOMS: atom_id res chain seq x y z
N MET A 1 7.44 5.89 10.42
CA MET A 1 6.56 6.51 9.41
C MET A 1 7.42 6.81 8.19
N VAL A 2 6.89 6.60 6.99
CA VAL A 2 7.57 6.90 5.72
C VAL A 2 6.68 7.84 4.92
N SER A 3 7.26 8.92 4.39
CA SER A 3 6.56 9.82 3.46
C SER A 3 6.94 9.46 2.02
N VAL A 4 5.96 9.41 1.14
CA VAL A 4 6.15 9.14 -0.29
C VAL A 4 5.38 10.19 -1.08
N ALA A 5 6.10 10.98 -1.87
CA ALA A 5 5.50 11.88 -2.85
C ALA A 5 5.41 11.15 -4.19
N ASN A 6 4.20 11.02 -4.72
CA ASN A 6 3.95 10.40 -6.01
C ASN A 6 3.67 11.49 -7.03
N GLU A 7 4.45 11.50 -8.11
CA GLU A 7 4.19 12.31 -9.30
C GLU A 7 3.63 11.39 -10.39
N TYR A 8 2.46 11.76 -10.91
CA TYR A 8 1.80 11.03 -11.99
C TYR A 8 1.82 11.88 -13.26
N GLN A 9 1.82 11.24 -14.42
CA GLN A 9 1.71 11.94 -15.72
C GLN A 9 0.46 12.83 -15.82
N SER A 10 -0.59 12.51 -15.05
CA SER A 10 -1.81 13.31 -14.93
C SER A 10 -1.64 14.62 -14.14
N GLN A 11 -0.44 14.92 -13.64
CA GLN A 11 -0.10 16.12 -12.87
C GLN A 11 -0.94 16.33 -11.60
N SER A 12 -1.42 15.26 -10.98
CA SER A 12 -2.12 15.31 -9.69
C SER A 12 -1.25 14.64 -8.62
N PRO A 13 -0.23 15.33 -8.10
CA PRO A 13 0.68 14.74 -7.13
C PRO A 13 -0.05 14.32 -5.86
N GLN A 14 0.44 13.26 -5.22
CA GLN A 14 -0.13 12.75 -3.98
C GLN A 14 0.99 12.48 -2.97
N THR A 15 0.88 13.06 -1.79
CA THR A 15 1.76 12.74 -0.67
C THR A 15 1.09 11.73 0.23
N GLN A 16 1.71 10.58 0.39
CA GLN A 16 1.26 9.51 1.26
C GLN A 16 2.17 9.42 2.48
N PHE A 17 1.55 9.18 3.63
CA PHE A 17 2.24 8.83 4.86
C PHE A 17 1.90 7.38 5.18
N LEU A 18 2.91 6.53 5.16
CA LEU A 18 2.77 5.10 5.31
C LEU A 18 3.44 4.62 6.59
N PHE A 19 2.72 3.78 7.34
CA PHE A 19 3.30 3.01 8.42
C PHE A 19 4.14 1.86 7.84
N GLY A 20 5.41 1.81 8.23
CA GLY A 20 6.38 0.84 7.71
C GLY A 20 6.58 0.89 6.20
N GLY A 21 6.18 1.98 5.52
CA GLY A 21 6.31 2.08 4.05
C GLY A 21 5.28 1.31 3.24
N LEU A 22 4.29 0.70 3.88
CA LEU A 22 3.34 -0.21 3.23
C LEU A 22 1.87 0.13 3.52
N ILE A 23 1.55 0.43 4.79
CA ILE A 23 0.17 0.69 5.21
C ILE A 23 -0.06 2.19 5.18
N GLU A 24 -0.81 2.69 4.20
CA GLU A 24 -1.21 4.10 4.18
C GLU A 24 -2.02 4.44 5.44
N VAL A 25 -1.63 5.51 6.14
CA VAL A 25 -2.38 6.04 7.28
C VAL A 25 -2.94 7.43 6.99
N PHE A 26 -2.28 8.17 6.10
CA PHE A 26 -2.74 9.47 5.65
C PHE A 26 -2.32 9.71 4.21
N ARG A 27 -3.18 10.36 3.44
CA ARG A 27 -2.90 10.85 2.10
C ARG A 27 -3.37 12.27 1.98
N ASP A 28 -2.51 13.10 1.42
CA ASP A 28 -2.78 14.47 1.04
C ASP A 28 -2.64 14.62 -0.47
N SER A 29 -3.64 15.26 -1.10
CA SER A 29 -3.66 15.51 -2.54
C SER A 29 -4.63 16.63 -2.88
N ASP A 30 -4.49 17.22 -4.06
CA ASP A 30 -5.39 18.24 -4.57
C ASP A 30 -6.84 17.75 -4.73
N THR A 31 -7.02 16.43 -4.85
CA THR A 31 -8.35 15.78 -4.95
C THR A 31 -8.98 15.47 -3.59
N GLY A 32 -8.26 15.75 -2.51
CA GLY A 32 -8.73 15.62 -1.14
C GLY A 32 -7.77 14.85 -0.23
N GLN A 33 -8.07 14.96 1.06
CA GLN A 33 -7.36 14.29 2.14
C GLN A 33 -8.10 13.03 2.59
N LEU A 34 -7.33 11.99 2.90
CA LEU A 34 -7.83 10.71 3.40
C LEU A 34 -6.99 10.29 4.61
N ALA A 35 -7.65 9.95 5.72
CA ALA A 35 -7.02 9.33 6.87
C ALA A 35 -7.55 7.92 7.07
N MET A 36 -6.64 6.96 7.28
CA MET A 36 -6.96 5.59 7.67
C MET A 36 -6.60 5.43 9.15
N ILE A 37 -7.61 5.34 10.01
CA ILE A 37 -7.40 5.21 11.46
C ILE A 37 -7.48 3.72 11.82
N PRO A 38 -6.36 3.07 12.17
CA PRO A 38 -6.36 1.67 12.54
C PRO A 38 -6.90 1.48 13.96
N PHE A 39 -7.66 0.41 14.19
CA PHE A 39 -8.10 -0.02 15.53
C PHE A 39 -7.14 -1.02 16.18
N SER A 40 -6.17 -1.52 15.42
CA SER A 40 -5.11 -2.40 15.89
C SER A 40 -3.75 -1.74 15.82
N ASP A 41 -2.85 -2.19 16.70
CA ASP A 41 -1.46 -1.75 16.71
C ASP A 41 -0.70 -2.25 15.47
N LEU A 42 -0.48 -1.36 14.51
CA LEU A 42 0.22 -1.67 13.26
C LEU A 42 1.67 -2.14 13.48
N ARG A 43 2.30 -1.83 14.63
CA ARG A 43 3.65 -2.32 14.95
C ARG A 43 3.72 -3.84 14.97
N LYS A 44 2.62 -4.51 15.32
CA LYS A 44 2.54 -5.98 15.36
C LYS A 44 2.58 -6.63 13.97
N LEU A 45 2.40 -5.86 12.89
CA LEU A 45 2.49 -6.37 11.52
C LEU A 45 3.95 -6.50 11.04
N PHE A 46 4.89 -5.78 11.67
CA PHE A 46 6.26 -5.69 11.21
C PHE A 46 7.25 -6.35 12.19
N PRO A 47 8.37 -6.93 11.71
CA PRO A 47 8.71 -7.09 10.30
C PRO A 47 7.81 -8.13 9.61
N LEU A 48 7.50 -7.87 8.33
CA LEU A 48 6.74 -8.82 7.52
C LEU A 48 7.55 -10.10 7.29
N LYS A 49 6.87 -11.25 7.34
CA LYS A 49 7.47 -12.56 7.10
C LYS A 49 6.69 -13.29 6.01
N ALA A 50 7.41 -13.93 5.09
CA ALA A 50 6.80 -14.74 4.04
C ALA A 50 5.92 -15.86 4.62
N GLY A 51 4.79 -16.12 3.96
CA GLY A 51 3.78 -17.08 4.39
C GLY A 51 2.84 -16.59 5.49
N VAL A 52 3.07 -15.40 6.07
CA VAL A 52 2.23 -14.88 7.15
C VAL A 52 1.00 -14.18 6.60
N LYS A 53 -0.13 -14.47 7.24
CA LYS A 53 -1.39 -13.77 7.06
C LYS A 53 -1.72 -12.96 8.29
N SER A 54 -2.16 -11.73 8.08
CA SER A 54 -2.53 -10.78 9.13
C SER A 54 -3.79 -10.04 8.71
N LYS A 55 -4.52 -9.50 9.69
CA LYS A 55 -5.65 -8.62 9.42
C LYS A 55 -5.58 -7.40 10.33
N THR A 56 -5.99 -6.25 9.83
CA THR A 56 -6.17 -5.03 10.60
C THR A 56 -7.50 -4.41 10.25
N VAL A 57 -8.19 -3.86 11.26
CA VAL A 57 -9.44 -3.13 11.05
C VAL A 57 -9.13 -1.64 11.12
N PHE A 58 -9.79 -0.85 10.28
CA PHE A 58 -9.63 0.58 10.24
C PHE A 58 -10.96 1.27 9.90
N VAL A 59 -11.00 2.58 10.13
CA VAL A 59 -12.03 3.47 9.59
C VAL A 59 -11.36 4.46 8.64
N ARG A 60 -11.98 4.70 7.47
CA ARG A 60 -11.55 5.77 6.56
C ARG A 60 -12.31 7.05 6.86
N LEU A 61 -11.56 8.12 7.04
CA LEU A 61 -12.08 9.47 7.20
C LEU A 61 -11.64 10.30 6.00
N ALA A 62 -12.57 11.07 5.45
CA ALA A 62 -12.30 12.04 4.40
C ALA A 62 -13.06 13.33 4.74
N ALA A 63 -12.50 14.47 4.34
CA ALA A 63 -13.14 15.77 4.58
C ALA A 63 -14.57 15.78 3.99
N ASN A 64 -15.52 16.34 4.76
CA ASN A 64 -16.92 16.52 4.36
C ASN A 64 -17.67 15.24 3.96
N LYS A 65 -17.21 14.06 4.42
CA LYS A 65 -17.88 12.77 4.18
C LYS A 65 -18.11 12.03 5.51
N GLN A 66 -19.33 11.56 5.71
CA GLN A 66 -19.63 10.67 6.84
C GLN A 66 -18.89 9.32 6.66
N PRO A 67 -18.31 8.76 7.73
CA PRO A 67 -17.71 7.43 7.69
C PRO A 67 -18.74 6.38 7.29
N LYS A 68 -18.36 5.43 6.43
CA LYS A 68 -19.26 4.37 5.92
C LYS A 68 -19.22 3.08 6.74
N GLY A 69 -18.72 3.14 7.97
CA GLY A 69 -18.44 1.99 8.81
C GLY A 69 -16.97 1.60 8.82
N THR A 70 -16.69 0.38 9.28
CA THR A 70 -15.32 -0.15 9.36
C THR A 70 -14.91 -0.87 8.06
N GLU A 71 -13.61 -0.96 7.84
CA GLU A 71 -13.01 -1.73 6.76
C GLU A 71 -11.96 -2.67 7.33
N THR A 72 -11.82 -3.84 6.70
CA THR A 72 -10.78 -4.83 7.04
C THR A 72 -9.73 -4.85 5.95
N LEU A 73 -8.46 -4.75 6.33
CA LEU A 73 -7.32 -4.98 5.45
C LEU A 73 -6.73 -6.34 5.81
N ASP A 74 -6.95 -7.29 4.91
CA ASP A 74 -6.30 -8.59 4.94
C ASP A 74 -4.95 -8.48 4.24
N ILE A 75 -3.89 -8.95 4.92
CA ILE A 75 -2.52 -8.97 4.43
C ILE A 75 -2.09 -10.42 4.29
N ASN A 76 -1.58 -10.80 3.14
CA ASN A 76 -0.99 -12.11 2.90
C ASN A 76 0.36 -11.94 2.20
N VAL A 77 1.45 -12.23 2.92
CA VAL A 77 2.81 -12.15 2.39
C VAL A 77 3.10 -13.44 1.64
N LYS A 78 3.01 -13.43 0.31
CA LYS A 78 3.16 -14.65 -0.51
C LYS A 78 4.57 -15.21 -0.46
N GLY A 79 5.57 -14.34 -0.56
CA GLY A 79 6.96 -14.76 -0.68
C GLY A 79 7.90 -13.59 -0.96
N LYS A 80 9.15 -13.94 -1.26
CA LYS A 80 10.19 -13.02 -1.73
C LYS A 80 10.34 -13.14 -3.23
N GLU A 81 10.56 -12.04 -3.90
CA GLU A 81 10.91 -11.98 -5.32
C GLU A 81 11.91 -10.84 -5.57
N THR A 82 12.48 -10.79 -6.77
CA THR A 82 13.36 -9.69 -7.20
C THR A 82 12.59 -8.80 -8.16
N PHE A 83 12.57 -7.49 -7.88
CA PHE A 83 11.97 -6.49 -8.75
C PHE A 83 13.04 -5.53 -9.28
N SER A 84 12.96 -5.21 -10.56
CA SER A 84 13.90 -4.27 -11.20
C SER A 84 13.24 -2.93 -11.40
N LEU A 85 13.94 -1.85 -11.04
CA LEU A 85 13.53 -0.47 -11.27
C LEU A 85 14.72 0.25 -11.91
N GLY A 86 14.58 0.57 -13.19
CA GLY A 86 15.74 0.91 -14.04
C GLY A 86 16.79 -0.20 -13.99
N ASP A 87 18.05 0.18 -13.80
CA ASP A 87 19.19 -0.75 -13.70
C ASP A 87 19.34 -1.39 -12.30
N CYS A 88 18.54 -0.95 -11.32
CA CYS A 88 18.62 -1.42 -9.94
C CYS A 88 17.73 -2.64 -9.71
N LYS A 89 18.23 -3.63 -8.95
CA LYS A 89 17.48 -4.81 -8.53
C LYS A 89 17.25 -4.78 -7.02
N TYR A 90 16.00 -5.00 -6.62
CA TYR A 90 15.56 -4.95 -5.23
C TYR A 90 14.97 -6.29 -4.80
N ASN A 91 15.28 -6.72 -3.58
CA ASN A 91 14.57 -7.82 -2.94
C ASN A 91 13.25 -7.28 -2.38
N VAL A 92 12.14 -7.80 -2.87
CA VAL A 92 10.80 -7.37 -2.45
C VAL A 92 10.02 -8.55 -1.86
N LEU A 93 9.09 -8.22 -0.97
CA LEU A 93 8.04 -9.11 -0.52
C LEU A 93 6.79 -8.87 -1.38
N ALA A 94 6.24 -9.93 -1.97
CA ALA A 94 4.95 -9.87 -2.64
C ALA A 94 3.84 -9.94 -1.58
N VAL A 95 3.25 -8.79 -1.25
CA VAL A 95 2.25 -8.65 -0.19
C VAL A 95 0.88 -8.42 -0.80
N ARG A 96 0.02 -9.45 -0.81
CA ARG A 96 -1.38 -9.30 -1.21
C ARG A 96 -2.13 -8.53 -0.14
N GLN A 97 -2.77 -7.45 -0.54
CA GLN A 97 -3.65 -6.63 0.27
C GLN A 97 -5.07 -6.74 -0.30
N THR A 98 -6.00 -7.18 0.53
CA THR A 98 -7.42 -7.20 0.19
C THR A 98 -8.16 -6.30 1.18
N ILE A 99 -8.81 -5.27 0.68
CA ILE A 99 -9.61 -4.35 1.48
C ILE A 99 -11.07 -4.76 1.36
N LYS A 100 -11.76 -4.92 2.48
CA LYS A 100 -13.17 -5.31 2.55
C LYS A 100 -13.97 -4.30 3.36
N SER A 101 -15.21 -4.05 2.95
CA SER A 101 -16.16 -3.30 3.77
C SER A 101 -16.60 -4.11 5.00
N GLU A 102 -17.29 -3.46 5.93
CA GLU A 102 -17.93 -4.10 7.08
C GLU A 102 -18.87 -5.24 6.69
N ALA A 103 -19.56 -5.12 5.55
CA ALA A 103 -20.42 -6.16 5.00
C ALA A 103 -19.65 -7.32 4.32
N GLY A 104 -18.31 -7.30 4.34
CA GLY A 104 -17.45 -8.33 3.75
C GLY A 104 -17.22 -8.21 2.24
N LYS A 105 -17.76 -7.18 1.58
CA LYS A 105 -17.56 -6.94 0.15
C LYS A 105 -16.13 -6.46 -0.10
N THR A 106 -15.40 -7.11 -1.02
CA THR A 106 -14.09 -6.62 -1.50
C THR A 106 -14.26 -5.26 -2.17
N LEU A 107 -13.57 -4.26 -1.63
CA LEU A 107 -13.52 -2.89 -2.15
C LEU A 107 -12.31 -2.68 -3.06
N ASP A 108 -11.19 -3.32 -2.72
CA ASP A 108 -9.94 -3.24 -3.48
C ASP A 108 -9.10 -4.49 -3.21
N GLU A 109 -8.29 -4.88 -4.18
CA GLU A 109 -7.38 -6.01 -4.08
C GLU A 109 -6.18 -5.84 -5.03
N PHE A 110 -4.97 -5.94 -4.47
CA PHE A 110 -3.73 -5.89 -5.23
C PHE A 110 -2.59 -6.56 -4.47
N THR A 111 -1.50 -6.87 -5.16
CA THR A 111 -0.24 -7.30 -4.55
C THR A 111 0.77 -6.16 -4.57
N ALA A 112 1.15 -5.66 -3.40
CA ALA A 112 2.21 -4.67 -3.26
C ALA A 112 3.59 -5.36 -3.28
N LEU A 113 4.47 -4.91 -4.16
CA LEU A 113 5.87 -5.33 -4.20
C LEU A 113 6.67 -4.45 -3.25
N TYR A 114 6.75 -4.87 -1.99
CA TYR A 114 7.30 -4.09 -0.89
C TYR A 114 8.78 -4.41 -0.67
N ALA A 115 9.66 -3.41 -0.78
CA ALA A 115 11.07 -3.51 -0.45
C ALA A 115 11.28 -3.18 1.04
N PRO A 116 11.61 -4.17 1.90
CA PRO A 116 11.77 -3.92 3.34
C PRO A 116 12.95 -2.99 3.64
N ASP A 117 14.03 -3.09 2.87
CA ASP A 117 15.26 -2.31 3.06
C ASP A 117 15.06 -0.82 2.78
N LEU A 118 14.16 -0.51 1.83
CA LEU A 118 13.78 0.87 1.50
C LEU A 118 12.58 1.36 2.32
N GLN A 119 11.88 0.44 2.99
CA GLN A 119 10.55 0.69 3.54
C GLN A 119 9.64 1.39 2.51
N ALA A 120 9.53 0.81 1.31
CA ALA A 120 8.73 1.38 0.22
C ALA A 120 8.11 0.29 -0.63
N VAL A 121 6.91 0.55 -1.17
CA VAL A 121 6.32 -0.25 -2.24
C VAL A 121 6.92 0.24 -3.57
N LEU A 122 7.44 -0.67 -4.39
CA LEU A 122 8.06 -0.34 -5.68
C LEU A 122 7.13 -0.55 -6.88
N ALA A 123 6.15 -1.44 -6.70
CA ALA A 123 5.12 -1.70 -7.70
C ALA A 123 3.86 -2.25 -7.06
N ARG A 124 2.76 -2.19 -7.80
CA ARG A 124 1.52 -2.89 -7.49
C ARG A 124 1.17 -3.80 -8.65
N ARG A 125 0.83 -5.04 -8.34
CA ARG A 125 0.33 -6.04 -9.29
C ARG A 125 -1.17 -6.21 -9.08
N TYR A 126 -1.92 -6.17 -10.18
CA TYR A 126 -3.38 -6.27 -10.23
C TYR A 126 -3.79 -7.51 -11.01
N ASP A 127 -5.01 -8.00 -10.74
CA ASP A 127 -5.63 -9.13 -11.45
C ASP A 127 -4.74 -10.39 -11.55
N GLU A 128 -3.92 -10.61 -10.52
CA GLU A 128 -2.87 -11.62 -10.50
C GLU A 128 -3.44 -13.04 -10.63
N GLY A 129 -2.86 -13.81 -11.55
CA GLY A 129 -3.31 -15.15 -11.91
C GLY A 129 -4.44 -15.18 -12.96
N THR A 130 -4.79 -14.04 -13.54
CA THR A 130 -5.76 -13.95 -14.65
C THR A 130 -5.09 -13.48 -15.94
N ASN A 131 -5.83 -13.54 -17.06
CA ASN A 131 -5.35 -13.01 -18.35
C ASN A 131 -5.22 -11.48 -18.38
N ALA A 132 -5.73 -10.77 -17.38
CA ALA A 132 -5.67 -9.31 -17.24
C ALA A 132 -4.57 -8.85 -16.26
N GLU A 133 -3.72 -9.77 -15.79
CA GLU A 133 -2.65 -9.44 -14.85
C GLU A 133 -1.78 -8.30 -15.36
N SER A 134 -1.58 -7.29 -14.53
CA SER A 134 -0.74 -6.13 -14.85
C SER A 134 0.10 -5.73 -13.64
N THR A 135 1.30 -5.22 -13.89
CA THR A 135 2.18 -4.66 -12.85
C THR A 135 2.45 -3.20 -13.17
N VAL A 136 2.10 -2.32 -12.24
CA VAL A 136 2.33 -0.88 -12.31
C VAL A 136 3.42 -0.53 -11.31
N GLY A 137 4.61 -0.25 -11.81
CA GLY A 137 5.79 0.13 -11.01
C GLY A 137 6.16 1.59 -11.17
N TYR A 138 6.97 2.09 -10.24
CA TYR A 138 7.63 3.39 -10.42
C TYR A 138 8.72 3.30 -11.48
N GLU A 139 8.86 4.33 -12.29
CA GLU A 139 9.97 4.46 -13.24
C GLU A 139 11.26 4.84 -12.52
N VAL A 140 11.17 5.73 -11.53
CA VAL A 140 12.29 6.29 -10.78
C VAL A 140 11.90 6.45 -9.32
N ILE A 141 12.83 6.14 -8.41
CA ILE A 141 12.71 6.45 -6.98
C ILE A 141 13.91 7.28 -6.53
N LYS A 142 13.67 8.29 -5.69
CA LYS A 142 14.69 9.19 -5.16
C LYS A 142 14.36 9.54 -3.70
N PRO A 143 15.38 9.84 -2.86
CA PRO A 143 15.14 10.44 -1.55
C PRO A 143 14.38 11.76 -1.68
N LEU A 144 13.51 12.05 -0.71
CA LEU A 144 12.91 13.38 -0.61
C LEU A 144 13.98 14.42 -0.24
N PRO A 145 13.86 15.66 -0.72
CA PRO A 145 14.72 16.75 -0.27
C PRO A 145 14.51 16.98 1.25
N ASN A 146 15.60 17.27 1.95
CA ASN A 146 15.58 17.62 3.37
C ASN A 146 15.02 19.03 3.60
#